data_AF-A0A5E3WMW2-F1
#
_entry.id   AF-A0A5E3WMW2-F1
#
_cell.length_a   1.000
_cell.length_b   1.000
_cell.length_c   1.000
_cell.angle_alpha   90.00
_cell.angle_beta   90.00
_cell.angle_gamma   90.00
#
_symmetry.space_group_name_H-M   'P 1'
#
loop_
_entity.id
_entity.type
_entity.pdbx_description
1 polymer ?
#
loop_
_entity_poly.entity_id
_entity_poly.type
_entity_poly.pdbx_seq_one_letter_code
_entity_poly.pdbx_strand_id
1 'polypeptide(L)'
;MTQTFIIPDGYFIGRKGKLLLKGTGQYVAYGVRGGRHGTRVVADHAAMVADTSGISGAAGRGFDSVAEAQEWCDRHILEVNPGRISELRVELERFQSELHGAQSRM
;
A
#
# COMPACT_ATOMS: atom_id res chain seq x y z
N MET A 1 -15.16 6.21 -28.90
CA MET A 1 -14.28 5.07 -29.27
C MET A 1 -13.29 4.88 -28.14
N THR A 2 -13.37 3.77 -27.39
CA THR A 2 -12.45 3.50 -26.28
C THR A 2 -11.25 2.78 -26.84
N GLN A 3 -10.10 3.45 -26.92
CA GLN A 3 -8.87 2.89 -27.44
C GLN A 3 -8.19 2.10 -26.31
N THR A 4 -8.13 0.77 -26.43
CA THR A 4 -7.45 -0.09 -25.46
C THR A 4 -5.95 -0.03 -25.69
N PHE A 5 -5.21 0.58 -24.77
CA PHE A 5 -3.74 0.60 -24.80
C PHE A 5 -3.22 -0.65 -24.09
N ILE A 6 -2.47 -1.50 -24.80
CA ILE A 6 -1.73 -2.61 -24.19
C ILE A 6 -0.44 -2.04 -23.61
N ILE A 7 -0.31 -2.06 -22.29
CA ILE A 7 0.89 -1.63 -21.57
C ILE A 7 1.81 -2.85 -21.45
N PRO A 8 3.06 -2.81 -21.95
CA PRO A 8 4.00 -3.92 -21.78
C PRO A 8 4.30 -4.22 -20.31
N ASP A 9 4.60 -5.47 -20.00
CA ASP A 9 4.99 -5.87 -18.65
C ASP A 9 6.22 -5.07 -18.18
N GLY A 10 6.17 -4.65 -16.91
CA GLY A 10 7.20 -3.79 -16.34
C GLY A 10 7.07 -2.30 -16.66
N TYR A 11 6.05 -1.86 -17.40
CA TYR A 11 5.80 -0.44 -17.68
C TYR A 11 4.51 0.08 -17.02
N PHE A 12 4.38 1.41 -16.93
CA PHE A 12 3.18 2.11 -16.52
C PHE A 12 3.02 3.45 -17.26
N ILE A 13 1.78 3.95 -17.32
CA ILE A 13 1.49 5.28 -17.86
C ILE A 13 1.75 6.30 -16.75
N GLY A 14 2.80 7.10 -16.93
CA GLY A 14 3.16 8.21 -16.08
C GLY A 14 2.47 9.52 -16.43
N ARG A 15 3.01 10.61 -15.87
CA ARG A 15 2.52 11.97 -16.11
C ARG A 15 2.53 12.29 -17.61
N LYS A 16 1.48 13.00 -18.05
CA LYS A 16 1.28 13.43 -19.44
C LYS A 16 1.20 12.25 -20.43
N GLY A 17 0.79 11.06 -19.98
CA GLY A 17 0.62 9.90 -20.84
C GLY A 17 1.91 9.22 -21.27
N LYS A 18 3.06 9.54 -20.65
CA LYS A 18 4.35 8.93 -21.00
C LYS A 18 4.43 7.49 -20.49
N LEU A 19 4.84 6.56 -21.35
CA LEU A 19 5.14 5.19 -20.95
C LEU A 19 6.50 5.17 -20.23
N LEU A 20 6.53 4.65 -19.01
CA LEU A 20 7.73 4.64 -18.16
C LEU A 20 7.93 3.28 -17.51
N LEU A 21 9.19 2.95 -17.20
CA LEU A 21 9.52 1.72 -16.49
C LEU A 21 8.98 1.77 -15.06
N LYS A 22 8.34 0.69 -14.60
CA LYS A 22 7.92 0.56 -13.20
C LYS A 22 9.15 0.72 -12.30
N GLY A 23 9.03 1.60 -11.32
CA GLY A 23 10.14 2.00 -10.46
C GLY A 23 10.75 3.36 -10.82
N THR A 24 10.44 3.91 -11.99
CA THR A 24 10.89 5.27 -12.36
C THR A 24 10.20 6.34 -11.52
N GLY A 25 11.02 7.15 -10.84
CA GLY A 25 10.58 8.35 -10.13
C GLY A 25 10.06 9.44 -11.07
N GLN A 26 8.92 10.03 -10.73
CA GLN A 26 8.24 11.12 -11.45
C GLN A 26 7.66 12.19 -10.52
N TYR A 27 7.66 11.89 -9.22
CA TYR A 27 7.07 12.68 -8.17
C TYR A 27 8.12 12.95 -7.11
N VAL A 28 7.92 14.00 -6.31
CA VAL A 28 8.84 14.37 -5.23
C VAL A 28 8.76 13.37 -4.08
N ALA A 29 7.57 12.80 -3.85
CA ALA A 29 7.33 11.83 -2.79
C ALA A 29 6.26 10.80 -3.20
N TYR A 30 6.26 9.67 -2.50
CA TYR A 30 5.31 8.59 -2.71
C TYR A 30 4.70 8.16 -1.38
N GLY A 31 3.38 8.21 -1.28
CA GLY A 31 2.65 7.66 -0.14
C GLY A 31 2.34 6.17 -0.36
N VAL A 32 2.46 5.41 0.72
CA VAL A 32 2.08 3.99 0.83
C VAL A 32 1.04 3.88 1.93
N ARG A 33 -0.08 3.20 1.68
CA ARG A 33 -1.10 2.86 2.67
C ARG A 33 -1.22 1.34 2.80
N GLY A 34 -1.13 0.83 4.03
CA GLY A 34 -1.28 -0.59 4.31
C GLY A 34 -0.26 -1.49 3.59
N GLY A 35 0.92 -0.97 3.27
CA GLY A 35 1.99 -1.75 2.66
C GLY A 35 2.68 -2.69 3.65
N ARG A 36 3.69 -3.40 3.18
CA ARG A 36 4.51 -4.33 3.98
C ARG A 36 5.04 -3.71 5.28
N HIS A 37 5.40 -2.43 5.24
CA HIS A 37 5.91 -1.67 6.39
C HIS A 37 4.88 -0.68 6.96
N GLY A 38 3.59 -0.93 6.72
CA GLY A 38 2.51 -0.05 7.14
C GLY A 38 2.31 1.17 6.23
N THR A 39 1.62 2.18 6.76
CA THR A 39 1.34 3.44 6.07
C THR A 39 2.48 4.43 6.27
N ARG A 40 3.10 4.90 5.19
CA ARG A 40 4.31 5.75 5.25
C ARG A 40 4.55 6.52 3.95
N VAL A 41 5.45 7.50 4.00
CA VAL A 41 6.00 8.18 2.82
C VAL A 41 7.38 7.60 2.48
N VAL A 42 7.66 7.44 1.19
CA VAL A 42 8.94 6.99 0.63
C VAL A 42 9.37 7.93 -0.51
N ALA A 43 10.69 7.98 -0.76
CA ALA A 43 11.28 8.96 -1.68
C ALA A 43 11.19 8.56 -3.17
N ASP A 44 11.04 7.26 -3.46
CA ASP A 44 11.05 6.77 -4.84
C ASP A 44 9.92 5.77 -5.12
N HIS A 45 9.59 5.65 -6.41
CA HIS A 45 8.51 4.78 -6.87
C HIS A 45 8.85 3.30 -6.69
N ALA A 46 10.13 2.92 -6.75
CA ALA A 46 10.53 1.52 -6.61
C ALA A 46 10.25 1.00 -5.19
N ALA A 47 10.56 1.79 -4.17
CA ALA A 47 10.23 1.54 -2.77
C ALA A 47 8.71 1.43 -2.56
N MET A 48 7.93 2.34 -3.16
CA MET A 48 6.47 2.28 -3.09
C MET A 48 5.92 0.97 -3.70
N VAL A 49 6.43 0.57 -4.88
CA VAL A 49 6.04 -0.69 -5.52
C VAL A 49 6.47 -1.90 -4.69
N ALA A 50 7.69 -1.91 -4.15
CA ALA A 50 8.18 -2.99 -3.29
C ALA A 50 7.32 -3.19 -2.04
N ASP A 51 6.83 -2.09 -1.45
CA ASP A 51 5.98 -2.13 -0.26
C ASP A 51 4.54 -2.55 -0.55
N THR A 52 4.01 -2.25 -1.73
CA THR A 52 2.60 -2.50 -2.07
C THR A 52 2.40 -3.80 -2.85
N SER A 53 3.42 -4.29 -3.54
CA SER A 53 3.32 -5.47 -4.40
C SER A 53 2.94 -6.73 -3.61
N GLY A 54 1.89 -7.41 -4.06
CA GLY A 54 1.39 -8.64 -3.45
C GLY A 54 0.65 -8.47 -2.12
N ILE A 55 0.46 -7.23 -1.64
CA ILE A 55 -0.26 -6.96 -0.39
C ILE A 55 -1.69 -6.55 -0.70
N SER A 56 -2.66 -7.38 -0.28
CA SER A 56 -4.07 -7.11 -0.49
C SER A 56 -4.54 -5.86 0.26
N GLY A 57 -5.16 -4.94 -0.46
CA GLY A 57 -5.63 -3.66 0.08
C GLY A 57 -4.53 -2.62 0.29
N ALA A 58 -3.27 -2.90 -0.09
CA ALA A 58 -2.23 -1.89 -0.11
C ALA A 58 -2.44 -0.92 -1.29
N ALA A 59 -2.16 0.36 -1.06
CA ALA A 59 -2.28 1.39 -2.09
C ALA A 59 -1.04 2.29 -2.09
N GLY A 60 -0.56 2.62 -3.29
CA GLY A 60 0.55 3.55 -3.50
C GLY A 60 0.14 4.72 -4.39
N ARG A 61 0.64 5.92 -4.09
CA ARG A 61 0.39 7.12 -4.90
C ARG A 61 1.59 8.07 -4.87
N GLY A 62 1.90 8.72 -6.00
CA GLY A 62 2.91 9.78 -6.08
C GLY A 62 2.33 11.19 -5.88
N PHE A 63 3.14 12.10 -5.33
CA PHE A 63 2.79 13.47 -4.94
C PHE A 63 3.88 14.48 -5.32
N ASP A 64 3.48 15.71 -5.63
CA ASP A 64 4.42 16.78 -5.99
C ASP A 64 5.08 17.43 -4.76
N SER A 65 4.63 17.07 -3.56
CA SER A 65 5.26 17.50 -2.31
C SER A 65 5.22 16.39 -1.27
N VAL A 66 6.19 16.44 -0.35
CA VAL A 66 6.22 15.55 0.83
C VAL A 66 5.02 15.82 1.74
N ALA A 67 4.62 17.09 1.88
CA ALA A 67 3.50 17.49 2.74
C ALA A 67 2.18 16.86 2.30
N GLU A 68 1.85 16.88 1.00
CA GLU A 68 0.65 16.24 0.47
C GLU A 68 0.67 14.72 0.63
N ALA A 69 1.83 14.10 0.42
CA ALA A 69 2.00 12.66 0.64
C ALA A 69 1.76 12.29 2.11
N GLN A 70 2.27 13.12 3.02
CA GLN A 70 2.12 12.94 4.46
C GLN A 70 0.66 13.09 4.89
N GLU A 71 -0.01 14.17 4.48
CA GLU A 71 -1.44 14.39 4.77
C GLU A 71 -2.31 13.23 4.26
N TRP A 72 -2.01 12.72 3.06
CA TRP A 72 -2.71 11.57 2.51
C TRP A 72 -2.50 10.31 3.34
N CYS A 73 -1.29 10.06 3.84
CA CYS A 73 -1.00 8.94 4.74
C CYS A 73 -1.68 9.11 6.10
N ASP A 74 -1.57 10.30 6.71
CA ASP A 74 -2.09 10.60 8.04
C ASP A 74 -3.60 10.47 8.09
N ARG A 75 -4.31 10.97 7.08
CA ARG A 75 -5.77 10.81 7.00
C ARG A 75 -6.18 9.35 7.05
N HIS A 76 -5.46 8.47 6.34
CA HIS A 76 -5.76 7.03 6.38
C HIS A 76 -5.45 6.40 7.75
N ILE A 77 -4.36 6.84 8.38
CA ILE A 77 -4.02 6.42 9.74
C ILE A 77 -5.12 6.84 10.72
N LEU A 78 -5.70 8.03 10.58
CA LEU A 78 -6.72 8.52 11.51
C LEU A 78 -8.09 7.89 11.23
N GLU A 79 -8.47 7.72 9.96
CA GLU A 79 -9.82 7.28 9.58
C GLU A 79 -9.98 5.75 9.58
N VAL A 80 -8.95 5.00 9.17
CA VAL A 80 -9.09 3.57 8.83
C VAL A 80 -8.28 2.67 9.75
N ASN A 81 -7.05 3.04 10.09
CA ASN A 81 -6.17 2.17 10.87
C ASN A 81 -6.75 1.78 12.25
N PRO A 82 -7.37 2.67 13.06
CA PRO A 82 -7.91 2.31 14.37
C PRO A 82 -8.93 1.18 14.30
N GLY A 83 -9.89 1.27 13.36
CA GLY A 83 -10.90 0.23 13.15
C GLY A 83 -10.25 -1.09 12.74
N ARG A 84 -9.36 -1.04 11.74
CA ARG A 84 -8.67 -2.24 11.24
C ARG A 84 -7.76 -2.89 12.29
N ILE A 85 -7.07 -2.11 13.12
CA ILE A 85 -6.27 -2.64 14.22
C ILE A 85 -7.16 -3.33 15.24
N SER A 86 -8.32 -2.75 15.55
CA SER A 86 -9.28 -3.36 16.47
C SER A 86 -9.80 -4.70 15.93
N GLU A 87 -10.16 -4.75 14.65
CA GLU A 87 -10.61 -5.99 13.98
C GLU A 87 -9.52 -7.08 13.99
N LEU A 88 -8.28 -6.71 13.63
CA LEU A 88 -7.15 -7.65 13.61
C LEU A 88 -6.81 -8.19 15.01
N ARG A 89 -7.00 -7.39 16.06
CA ARG A 89 -6.82 -7.86 17.44
C ARG A 89 -7.83 -8.93 17.81
N VAL A 90 -9.11 -8.71 17.48
CA VAL A 90 -10.17 -9.71 17.72
C VAL A 90 -9.90 -11.00 16.95
N GLU A 91 -9.48 -10.90 15.70
CA GLU A 91 -9.14 -12.06 14.87
C GLU A 91 -7.93 -12.82 15.44
N LEU A 92 -6.89 -12.11 15.89
CA LEU A 92 -5.72 -12.72 16.53
C LEU A 92 -6.08 -13.47 17.81
N GLU A 93 -6.89 -12.87 18.68
CA GLU A 93 -7.37 -13.49 19.93
C GLU A 93 -8.14 -14.78 19.65
N ARG A 94 -8.96 -14.79 18.59
CA ARG A 94 -9.66 -15.99 18.12
C ARG A 94 -8.67 -17.08 17.69
N PHE A 95 -7.69 -16.76 16.85
CA PHE A 95 -6.71 -17.75 16.42
C PHE A 95 -5.87 -18.30 17.57
N GLN A 96 -5.50 -17.46 18.53
CA GLN A 96 -4.78 -17.89 19.74
C GLN A 96 -5.63 -18.86 20.57
N SER A 97 -6.92 -18.60 20.70
CA SER A 97 -7.86 -19.48 21.40
C SER A 97 -8.01 -20.84 20.71
N GLU A 98 -8.14 -20.85 19.38
CA GLU A 98 -8.20 -22.07 18.58
C GLU A 98 -6.91 -22.90 18.69
N LEU A 99 -5.75 -22.24 18.61
CA LEU A 99 -4.44 -22.88 18.76
C LEU A 99 -4.26 -23.49 20.15
N HIS A 100 -4.58 -22.76 21.21
CA HIS A 100 -4.49 -23.25 22.58
C HIS A 100 -5.41 -24.47 22.77
N GLY A 101 -6.64 -24.41 22.26
CA GLY A 101 -7.56 -25.55 22.29
C GLY A 101 -7.02 -26.77 21.55
N ALA A 102 -6.32 -26.59 20.43
CA ALA A 102 -5.68 -27.68 19.70
C ALA A 102 -4.51 -28.30 20.48
N GLN A 103 -3.67 -27.47 21.09
CA GLN A 103 -2.52 -27.91 21.91
C GLN A 103 -2.97 -28.68 23.15
N SER A 104 -4.05 -28.27 23.82
CA SER A 104 -4.57 -28.95 25.01
C SER A 104 -5.22 -30.32 24.73
N ARG A 105 -5.43 -30.68 23.46
CA ARG A 105 -5.95 -32.00 23.03
C ARG A 105 -4.85 -32.97 22.59
N MET A 106 -3.61 -32.50 22.48
CA MET A 106 -2.42 -33.31 22.23
C MET A 106 -1.84 -33.83 23.54
#